data_AF-A0A962WLH4-F1
#
_entry.id   AF-A0A962WLH4-F1
#
_cell.length_a   1.000
_cell.length_b   1.000
_cell.length_c   1.000
_cell.angle_alpha   90.00
_cell.angle_beta   90.00
_cell.angle_gamma   90.00
#
_symmetry.space_group_name_H-M   'P 1'
#
loop_
_entity.id
_entity.type
_entity.pdbx_description
1 polymer ?
#
loop_
_entity_poly.entity_id
_entity_poly.type
_entity_poly.pdbx_seq_one_letter_code
_entity_poly.pdbx_strand_id
1 'polypeptide(L)'
;MSEQQLAPPAVLEPPKPVEVVQPTKANEMVPLEPETIQGLDHKVASFVDSVITLEVESDEFKSRLSAIHDMGNKEVQAAAQVSNRMLDRPTRAMESGLFDENSKVSTSLVELRRVVEDLDPSRHGDLLSPRKFLGLFPIGNKLRDYFNKYRSSQSHINAIIEALGRSKEELIQDNTAIEQEKSTLWHTMGKLKEYIYLGQQIDQRLEARVNELEAQSPEKARVVREEMLFYVRQKVQDLLTQLA
;
A
#
# COMPACT_ATOMS: atom_id res chain seq x y z
N MET A 1 30.90 31.96 -34.06
CA MET A 1 29.56 31.34 -33.91
C MET A 1 29.76 30.13 -33.03
N SER A 2 29.27 30.17 -31.80
CA SER A 2 29.52 29.12 -30.82
C SER A 2 28.68 27.88 -31.14
N GLU A 3 29.34 26.76 -31.39
CA GLU A 3 28.70 25.44 -31.46
C GLU A 3 28.11 25.10 -30.09
N GLN A 4 26.79 25.14 -29.99
CA GLN A 4 26.07 24.70 -28.81
C GLN A 4 25.96 23.18 -28.89
N GLN A 5 26.91 22.50 -28.27
CA GLN A 5 26.98 21.05 -28.23
C GLN A 5 25.77 20.51 -27.46
N LEU A 6 24.84 19.90 -28.20
CA LEU A 6 23.60 19.34 -27.67
C LEU A 6 23.94 18.15 -26.77
N ALA A 7 23.72 18.30 -25.47
CA ALA A 7 23.77 17.18 -24.53
C ALA A 7 22.70 16.15 -24.92
N PRO A 8 23.02 14.84 -24.91
CA PRO A 8 22.02 13.81 -25.18
C PRO A 8 20.87 13.90 -24.15
N PRO A 9 19.62 13.65 -24.55
CA PRO A 9 18.50 13.66 -23.63
C PRO A 9 18.77 12.67 -22.50
N ALA A 10 18.62 13.12 -21.25
CA ALA A 10 18.79 12.28 -20.08
C ALA A 10 17.91 11.03 -20.23
N VAL A 11 18.54 9.86 -20.21
CA VAL A 11 17.84 8.57 -20.36
C VAL A 11 16.90 8.41 -19.17
N LEU A 12 15.59 8.41 -19.45
CA LEU A 12 14.57 8.19 -18.44
C LEU A 12 14.56 6.71 -18.09
N GLU A 13 15.26 6.33 -17.02
CA GLU A 13 15.14 4.98 -16.47
C GLU A 13 13.78 4.83 -15.76
N PRO A 14 12.98 3.81 -16.12
CA PRO A 14 11.73 3.52 -15.45
C PRO A 14 11.98 3.08 -13.99
N PRO A 15 11.13 3.49 -13.03
CA PRO A 15 11.25 3.03 -11.66
C PRO A 15 11.07 1.50 -11.61
N LYS A 16 11.86 0.83 -10.75
CA LYS A 16 11.77 -0.62 -10.59
C LYS A 16 10.34 -0.98 -10.11
N PRO A 17 9.66 -1.96 -10.74
CA PRO A 17 8.37 -2.44 -10.26
C PRO A 17 8.45 -2.88 -8.80
N VAL A 18 7.45 -2.50 -8.00
CA VAL A 18 7.33 -2.95 -6.62
C VAL A 18 7.08 -4.46 -6.65
N GLU A 19 7.88 -5.24 -5.92
CA GLU A 19 7.65 -6.67 -5.80
C GLU A 19 6.29 -6.90 -5.13
N VAL A 20 5.44 -7.69 -5.80
CA VAL A 20 4.12 -8.07 -5.30
C VAL A 20 4.33 -9.11 -4.20
N VAL A 21 4.08 -8.71 -2.95
CA VAL A 21 4.09 -9.65 -1.82
C VAL A 21 2.82 -10.50 -1.93
N GLN A 22 2.99 -11.81 -2.14
CA GLN A 22 1.84 -12.73 -2.24
C GLN A 22 1.13 -12.88 -0.88
N PRO A 23 -0.22 -12.83 -0.85
CA PRO A 23 -1.02 -12.80 0.38
C PRO A 23 -0.84 -14.04 1.27
N THR A 24 -0.55 -15.20 0.67
CA THR A 24 -0.44 -16.48 1.40
C THR A 24 0.76 -16.54 2.35
N LYS A 25 1.77 -15.66 2.21
CA LYS A 25 2.88 -15.60 3.16
C LYS A 25 2.58 -14.69 4.38
N ALA A 26 1.54 -13.86 4.36
CA ALA A 26 1.29 -12.89 5.44
C ALA A 26 1.01 -13.55 6.80
N ASN A 27 0.35 -14.72 6.81
CA ASN A 27 -0.03 -15.41 8.03
C ASN A 27 1.19 -16.05 8.76
N GLU A 28 2.21 -16.49 8.03
CA GLU A 28 3.47 -17.06 8.58
C GLU A 28 4.56 -16.01 8.84
N MET A 29 4.45 -14.80 8.29
CA MET A 29 5.58 -13.87 8.18
C MET A 29 5.85 -12.95 9.39
N VAL A 30 5.05 -13.00 10.45
CA VAL A 30 5.40 -12.33 11.73
C VAL A 30 5.24 -13.33 12.87
N PRO A 31 6.29 -14.08 13.24
CA PRO A 31 6.32 -14.79 14.51
C PRO A 31 6.37 -13.77 15.65
N LEU A 32 5.74 -14.08 16.79
CA LEU A 32 5.92 -13.29 18.00
C LEU A 32 7.29 -13.63 18.60
N GLU A 33 8.09 -12.59 18.86
CA GLU A 33 9.41 -12.76 19.49
C GLU A 33 9.27 -13.32 20.92
N PRO A 34 10.19 -14.18 21.39
CA PRO A 34 10.12 -14.78 22.73
C PRO A 34 10.02 -13.75 23.87
N GLU A 35 10.70 -12.61 23.75
CA GLU A 35 10.64 -11.52 24.73
C GLU A 35 9.23 -10.89 24.78
N THR A 36 8.61 -10.70 23.62
CA THR A 36 7.23 -10.21 23.52
C THR A 36 6.28 -11.18 24.19
N ILE A 37 6.42 -12.50 23.93
CA ILE A 37 5.60 -13.54 24.56
C ILE A 37 5.68 -13.46 26.08
N GLN A 38 6.89 -13.38 26.67
CA GLN A 38 7.05 -13.26 28.12
C GLN A 38 6.36 -12.01 28.69
N GLY A 39 6.49 -10.88 28.00
CA GLY A 39 5.81 -9.63 28.39
C GLY A 39 4.28 -9.75 28.32
N LEU A 40 3.75 -10.43 27.30
CA LEU A 40 2.32 -10.70 27.16
C LEU A 40 1.85 -11.65 28.27
N ASP A 41 2.59 -12.72 28.57
CA ASP A 41 2.25 -13.68 29.62
C ASP A 41 2.18 -13.04 31.02
N HIS A 42 3.07 -12.09 31.30
CA HIS A 42 3.03 -11.31 32.54
C HIS A 42 1.78 -10.42 32.60
N LYS A 43 1.43 -9.76 31.49
CA LYS A 43 0.20 -8.96 31.39
C LYS A 43 -1.05 -9.83 31.59
N VAL A 44 -1.09 -11.03 30.99
CA VAL A 44 -2.17 -11.98 31.19
C VAL A 44 -2.26 -12.41 32.65
N ALA A 45 -1.14 -12.76 33.29
CA ALA A 45 -1.12 -13.15 34.70
C ALA A 45 -1.76 -12.06 35.57
N SER A 46 -1.28 -10.83 35.45
CA SER A 46 -1.78 -9.69 36.22
C SER A 46 -3.25 -9.39 35.93
N PHE A 47 -3.68 -9.51 34.67
CA PHE A 47 -5.08 -9.33 34.31
C PHE A 47 -5.97 -10.39 34.97
N VAL A 48 -5.64 -11.67 34.81
CA VAL A 48 -6.39 -12.79 35.40
C VAL A 48 -6.45 -12.66 36.92
N ASP A 49 -5.32 -12.39 37.57
CA ASP A 49 -5.25 -12.20 39.02
C ASP A 49 -6.16 -11.04 39.49
N SER A 50 -6.21 -9.94 38.74
CA SER A 50 -7.13 -8.84 39.05
C SER A 50 -8.59 -9.26 38.92
N VAL A 51 -8.95 -10.01 37.88
CA VAL A 51 -10.32 -10.46 37.64
C VAL A 51 -10.79 -11.40 38.74
N ILE A 52 -9.95 -12.35 39.16
CA ILE A 52 -10.31 -13.31 40.21
C ILE A 52 -10.31 -12.71 41.62
N THR A 53 -9.69 -11.54 41.84
CA THR A 53 -9.65 -10.87 43.16
C THR A 53 -10.68 -9.75 43.32
N LEU A 54 -11.05 -9.05 42.25
CA LEU A 54 -12.01 -7.94 42.30
C LEU A 54 -13.45 -8.40 42.57
N GLU A 55 -14.27 -7.56 43.21
CA GLU A 55 -15.69 -7.85 43.39
C GLU A 55 -16.46 -7.75 42.07
N VAL A 56 -17.44 -8.62 41.84
CA VAL A 56 -18.16 -8.69 40.54
C VAL A 56 -18.87 -7.39 40.21
N GLU A 57 -19.46 -6.74 41.21
CA GLU A 57 -20.19 -5.50 41.02
C GLU A 57 -19.30 -4.25 40.96
N SER A 58 -17.99 -4.40 41.20
CA SER A 58 -17.05 -3.27 41.25
C SER A 58 -16.85 -2.62 39.89
N ASP A 59 -16.60 -1.32 39.89
CA ASP A 59 -16.34 -0.57 38.65
C ASP A 59 -15.02 -1.01 37.99
N GLU A 60 -14.03 -1.45 38.78
CA GLU A 60 -12.80 -2.03 38.27
C GLU A 60 -13.05 -3.35 37.53
N PHE A 61 -13.92 -4.22 38.04
CA PHE A 61 -14.29 -5.47 37.36
C PHE A 61 -14.97 -5.18 36.02
N LYS A 62 -15.95 -4.27 36.01
CA LYS A 62 -16.61 -3.81 34.78
C LYS A 62 -15.61 -3.20 33.78
N SER A 63 -14.61 -2.47 34.27
CA SER A 63 -13.53 -1.94 33.43
C SER A 63 -12.69 -3.06 32.81
N ARG A 64 -12.39 -4.15 33.54
CA ARG A 64 -11.70 -5.33 32.97
C ARG A 64 -12.53 -6.01 31.89
N LEU A 65 -13.84 -6.13 32.09
CA LEU A 65 -14.75 -6.65 31.07
C LEU A 65 -14.76 -5.75 29.82
N SER A 66 -14.89 -4.43 30.00
CA SER A 66 -14.81 -3.48 28.87
C SER A 66 -13.48 -3.58 28.13
N ALA A 67 -12.37 -3.77 28.83
CA ALA A 67 -11.06 -3.93 28.21
C ALA A 67 -10.99 -5.15 27.26
N ILE A 68 -11.71 -6.23 27.55
CA ILE A 68 -11.84 -7.39 26.65
C ILE A 68 -12.65 -7.01 25.40
N HIS A 69 -13.76 -6.28 25.57
CA HIS A 69 -14.59 -5.83 24.44
C HIS A 69 -13.81 -4.91 23.49
N ASP A 70 -13.01 -4.01 24.06
CA ASP A 70 -12.25 -3.01 23.33
C ASP A 70 -10.94 -3.54 22.74
N MET A 71 -10.52 -4.75 23.13
CA MET A 71 -9.27 -5.37 22.72
C MET A 71 -9.14 -5.43 21.19
N GLY A 72 -8.09 -4.86 20.62
CA GLY A 72 -7.84 -4.93 19.18
C GLY A 72 -8.77 -4.07 18.31
N ASN A 73 -9.80 -3.39 18.85
CA ASN A 73 -10.74 -2.58 18.05
C ASN A 73 -10.06 -1.48 17.24
N LYS A 74 -9.04 -0.84 17.82
CA LYS A 74 -8.31 0.25 17.14
C LYS A 74 -7.49 -0.29 15.97
N GLU A 75 -6.93 -1.47 16.14
CA GLU A 75 -6.10 -2.16 15.17
C GLU A 75 -6.95 -2.70 14.01
N VAL A 76 -8.13 -3.24 14.31
CA VAL A 76 -9.17 -3.56 13.30
C VAL A 76 -9.49 -2.33 12.44
N GLN A 77 -9.79 -1.20 13.08
CA GLN A 77 -10.14 0.04 12.38
C GLN A 77 -8.97 0.57 11.56
N ALA A 78 -7.75 0.51 12.09
CA ALA A 78 -6.54 0.92 11.38
C ALA A 78 -6.30 0.06 10.14
N ALA A 79 -6.45 -1.25 10.24
CA ALA A 79 -6.34 -2.17 9.10
C ALA A 79 -7.38 -1.85 8.01
N ALA A 80 -8.63 -1.62 8.42
CA ALA A 80 -9.71 -1.25 7.49
C ALA A 80 -9.43 0.08 6.77
N GLN A 81 -8.91 1.08 7.48
CA GLN A 81 -8.55 2.38 6.88
C GLN A 81 -7.43 2.27 5.85
N VAL A 82 -6.44 1.41 6.08
CA VAL A 82 -5.38 1.17 5.10
C VAL A 82 -5.94 0.41 3.89
N SER A 83 -6.78 -0.61 4.11
CA SER A 83 -7.45 -1.33 3.03
C SER A 83 -8.28 -0.40 2.14
N ASN A 84 -9.08 0.49 2.74
CA ASN A 84 -9.86 1.46 1.98
C ASN A 84 -8.97 2.37 1.11
N ARG A 85 -7.86 2.88 1.66
CA ARG A 85 -6.90 3.70 0.90
C ARG A 85 -6.22 2.92 -0.23
N MET A 86 -5.87 1.66 0.00
CA MET A 86 -5.29 0.80 -1.03
C MET A 86 -6.28 0.49 -2.15
N LEU A 87 -7.59 0.45 -1.86
CA LEU A 87 -8.65 0.31 -2.87
C LEU A 87 -8.93 1.64 -3.59
N ASP A 88 -8.83 2.78 -2.90
CA ASP A 88 -9.03 4.12 -3.48
C ASP A 88 -7.93 4.51 -4.48
N ARG A 89 -6.71 3.99 -4.32
CA ARG A 89 -5.59 4.27 -5.25
C ARG A 89 -5.82 3.77 -6.67
N PRO A 90 -6.13 2.48 -6.93
CA PRO A 90 -6.40 2.00 -8.27
C PRO A 90 -7.67 2.61 -8.84
N THR A 91 -8.70 2.90 -8.04
CA THR A 91 -9.91 3.58 -8.55
C THR A 91 -9.60 5.00 -9.01
N ARG A 92 -8.82 5.77 -8.25
CA ARG A 92 -8.32 7.08 -8.71
C ARG A 92 -7.45 6.94 -9.94
N ALA A 93 -6.54 5.97 -9.98
CA ALA A 93 -5.73 5.71 -11.17
C ALA A 93 -6.58 5.30 -12.39
N MET A 94 -7.73 4.64 -12.19
CA MET A 94 -8.67 4.32 -13.26
C MET A 94 -9.48 5.56 -13.69
N GLU A 95 -9.91 6.40 -12.75
CA GLU A 95 -10.57 7.69 -12.98
C GLU A 95 -9.62 8.70 -13.64
N SER A 96 -8.30 8.59 -13.39
CA SER A 96 -7.26 9.48 -13.91
C SER A 96 -6.40 8.87 -15.03
N GLY A 97 -6.57 7.59 -15.38
CA GLY A 97 -5.98 6.96 -16.56
C GLY A 97 -5.32 5.59 -16.35
N LEU A 98 -5.94 4.55 -16.91
CA LEU A 98 -5.30 3.32 -17.42
C LEU A 98 -6.24 2.58 -18.41
N PHE A 99 -7.56 2.76 -18.27
CA PHE A 99 -8.59 2.27 -19.21
C PHE A 99 -9.38 3.38 -19.93
N ASP A 100 -9.07 4.64 -19.62
CA ASP A 100 -9.50 5.76 -20.45
C ASP A 100 -8.51 5.89 -21.62
N GLU A 101 -9.01 6.18 -22.82
CA GLU A 101 -8.19 6.40 -24.04
C GLU A 101 -7.19 7.57 -23.88
N ASN A 102 -7.22 8.27 -22.73
CA ASN A 102 -6.39 9.41 -22.35
C ASN A 102 -5.36 9.14 -21.23
N SER A 103 -4.97 7.89 -20.93
CA SER A 103 -3.86 7.63 -19.98
C SER A 103 -2.62 8.45 -20.37
N LYS A 104 -2.36 9.53 -19.61
CA LYS A 104 -1.44 10.59 -20.02
C LYS A 104 -0.03 10.05 -20.26
N VAL A 105 0.40 9.05 -19.48
CA VAL A 105 1.74 8.44 -19.60
C VAL A 105 1.85 7.55 -20.82
N SER A 106 0.95 6.58 -21.01
CA SER A 106 1.04 5.66 -22.15
C SER A 106 0.82 6.39 -23.48
N THR A 107 -0.12 7.35 -23.51
CA THR A 107 -0.31 8.25 -24.66
C THR A 107 0.94 9.09 -24.91
N SER A 108 1.53 9.70 -23.87
CA SER A 108 2.77 10.48 -24.00
C SER A 108 3.97 9.64 -24.45
N LEU A 109 4.09 8.39 -24.01
CA LEU A 109 5.16 7.48 -24.44
C LEU A 109 5.00 7.05 -25.90
N VAL A 110 3.77 6.73 -26.33
CA VAL A 110 3.47 6.40 -27.73
C VAL A 110 3.66 7.62 -28.63
N GLU A 111 3.26 8.80 -28.16
CA GLU A 111 3.44 10.06 -28.86
C GLU A 111 4.93 10.44 -28.96
N LEU A 112 5.69 10.32 -27.87
CA LEU A 112 7.15 10.50 -27.88
C LEU A 112 7.79 9.58 -28.92
N ARG A 113 7.43 8.29 -28.92
CA ARG A 113 7.93 7.32 -29.89
C ARG A 113 7.63 7.75 -31.32
N ARG A 114 6.40 8.19 -31.61
CA ARG A 114 6.03 8.68 -32.95
C ARG A 114 6.82 9.90 -33.36
N VAL A 115 7.00 10.87 -32.46
CA VAL A 115 7.75 12.10 -32.73
C VAL A 115 9.24 11.80 -32.95
N VAL A 116 9.84 10.93 -32.14
CA VAL A 116 11.22 10.46 -32.33
C VAL A 116 11.38 9.72 -33.66
N GLU A 117 10.44 8.83 -33.99
CA GLU A 117 10.42 8.10 -35.27
C GLU A 117 10.23 9.03 -36.50
N ASP A 118 9.47 10.12 -36.37
CA ASP A 118 9.25 11.12 -37.43
C ASP A 118 10.42 12.11 -37.57
N LEU A 119 11.30 12.22 -36.57
CA LEU A 119 12.49 13.06 -36.61
C LEU A 119 13.75 12.31 -37.04
N ASP A 120 13.68 10.98 -37.17
CA ASP A 120 14.79 10.15 -37.65
C ASP A 120 15.12 10.48 -39.13
N PRO A 121 16.29 11.09 -39.41
CA PRO A 121 16.68 11.48 -40.77
C PRO A 121 16.83 10.27 -41.70
N SER A 122 17.06 9.08 -41.15
CA SER A 122 17.19 7.81 -41.90
C SER A 122 15.89 7.39 -42.59
N ARG A 123 14.74 7.89 -42.09
CA ARG A 123 13.40 7.60 -42.65
C ARG A 123 12.97 8.57 -43.74
N HIS A 124 13.66 9.70 -43.92
CA HIS A 124 13.29 10.76 -44.88
C HIS A 124 14.03 10.70 -46.22
N GLY A 125 14.80 9.62 -46.47
CA GLY A 125 15.55 9.42 -47.71
C GLY A 125 16.68 10.45 -47.89
N ASP A 126 17.12 10.68 -49.13
CA ASP A 126 18.18 11.66 -49.41
C ASP A 126 17.66 13.10 -49.23
N LEU A 127 17.93 13.66 -48.04
CA LEU A 127 17.59 15.03 -47.64
C LEU A 127 18.32 16.11 -48.47
N LEU A 128 19.39 15.74 -49.20
CA LEU A 128 20.15 16.65 -50.06
C LEU A 128 19.59 16.72 -51.49
N SER A 129 18.65 15.83 -51.83
CA SER A 129 18.04 15.81 -53.16
C SER A 129 17.00 16.94 -53.35
N PRO A 130 17.07 17.71 -54.46
CA PRO A 130 16.07 18.74 -54.76
C PRO A 130 14.67 18.15 -54.92
N ARG A 131 13.64 18.81 -54.38
CA ARG A 131 12.24 18.47 -54.69
C ARG A 131 11.97 18.86 -56.15
N LYS A 132 11.57 17.90 -56.99
CA LYS A 132 11.24 18.13 -58.41
C LYS A 132 9.72 18.23 -58.58
N PHE A 133 9.24 19.29 -59.21
CA PHE A 133 7.86 19.40 -59.70
C PHE A 133 7.90 19.44 -61.24
N LEU A 134 7.10 18.61 -61.89
CA LEU A 134 7.07 18.44 -63.35
C LEU A 134 8.45 18.14 -63.99
N GLY A 135 9.35 17.49 -63.26
CA GLY A 135 10.65 17.02 -63.78
C GLY A 135 11.68 18.10 -64.15
N LEU A 136 11.29 19.38 -64.21
CA LEU A 136 12.12 20.47 -64.74
C LEU A 136 12.39 21.63 -63.77
N PHE A 137 11.62 21.78 -62.69
CA PHE A 137 11.80 22.92 -61.76
C PHE A 137 12.16 22.44 -60.33
N PRO A 138 13.30 22.88 -59.76
CA PRO A 138 13.62 22.64 -58.36
C PRO A 138 12.71 23.50 -57.47
N ILE A 139 11.77 22.87 -56.75
CA ILE A 139 10.84 23.54 -55.83
C ILE A 139 11.20 23.14 -54.40
N GLY A 140 11.94 24.00 -53.71
CA GLY A 140 12.21 23.86 -52.28
C GLY A 140 13.34 22.89 -51.91
N ASN A 141 13.82 23.03 -50.67
CA ASN A 141 14.94 22.28 -50.13
C ASN A 141 14.44 21.36 -48.99
N LYS A 142 14.50 20.03 -49.20
CA LYS A 142 14.05 19.02 -48.23
C LYS A 142 14.75 19.16 -46.88
N LEU A 143 16.02 19.55 -46.89
CA LEU A 143 16.80 19.80 -45.67
C LEU A 143 16.23 20.97 -44.85
N ARG A 144 15.78 22.03 -45.53
CA ARG A 144 15.18 23.20 -44.88
C ARG A 144 13.83 22.86 -44.26
N ASP A 145 13.02 22.07 -44.98
CA ASP A 145 11.74 21.56 -44.48
C ASP A 145 11.93 20.65 -43.26
N TYR A 146 12.95 19.77 -43.28
CA TYR A 146 13.34 18.92 -42.15
C TYR A 146 13.73 19.75 -40.92
N PHE A 147 14.63 20.73 -41.05
CA PHE A 147 15.03 21.57 -39.92
C PHE A 147 13.88 22.46 -39.40
N ASN A 148 13.01 22.94 -40.28
CA ASN A 148 11.81 23.67 -39.87
C ASN A 148 10.87 22.77 -39.06
N LYS A 149 10.66 21.52 -39.51
CA LYS A 149 9.85 20.52 -38.80
C LYS A 149 10.47 20.17 -37.45
N TYR A 150 11.78 19.88 -37.40
CA TYR A 150 12.53 19.66 -36.16
C TYR A 150 12.38 20.82 -35.17
N ARG A 151 12.62 22.05 -35.63
CA ARG A 151 12.49 23.25 -34.78
C ARG A 151 11.06 23.43 -34.27
N SER A 152 10.05 23.11 -35.08
CA SER A 152 8.64 23.17 -34.67
C SER A 152 8.24 22.05 -33.70
N SER A 153 8.84 20.86 -33.84
CA SER A 153 8.59 19.71 -32.97
C SER A 153 9.32 19.81 -31.62
N GLN A 154 10.36 20.64 -31.51
CA GLN A 154 11.12 20.78 -30.26
C GLN A 154 10.26 21.21 -29.07
N SER A 155 9.33 22.16 -29.25
CA SER A 155 8.42 22.58 -28.18
C SER A 155 7.47 21.46 -27.76
N HIS A 156 7.02 20.65 -28.72
CA HIS A 156 6.16 19.48 -28.48
C HIS A 156 6.89 18.36 -27.73
N ILE A 157 8.12 18.03 -28.14
CA ILE A 157 8.98 17.05 -27.44
C ILE A 157 9.23 17.49 -26.00
N ASN A 158 9.56 18.76 -25.78
CA ASN A 158 9.79 19.29 -24.44
C ASN A 158 8.54 19.15 -23.56
N ALA A 159 7.36 19.47 -24.09
CA ALA A 159 6.10 19.30 -23.36
C ALA A 159 5.82 17.84 -22.98
N ILE A 160 6.13 16.88 -23.87
CA ILE A 160 6.00 15.44 -23.60
C ILE A 160 7.00 14.99 -22.54
N ILE A 161 8.28 15.40 -22.65
CA ILE A 161 9.31 15.06 -21.65
C ILE A 161 8.95 15.62 -20.27
N GLU A 162 8.45 16.84 -20.20
CA GLU A 162 7.96 17.43 -18.95
C GLU A 162 6.76 16.67 -18.37
N ALA A 163 5.81 16.24 -19.21
CA ALA A 163 4.68 15.41 -18.78
C ALA A 163 5.15 14.06 -18.21
N LEU A 164 6.06 13.38 -18.91
CA LEU A 164 6.66 12.12 -18.46
C LEU A 164 7.46 12.30 -17.17
N GLY A 165 8.18 13.42 -17.03
CA GLY A 165 8.91 13.77 -15.80
C GLY A 165 7.98 13.94 -14.60
N ARG A 166 6.87 14.68 -14.77
CA ARG A 166 5.85 14.84 -13.72
C ARG A 166 5.22 13.51 -13.33
N SER A 167 4.86 12.68 -14.30
CA SER A 167 4.28 11.36 -14.02
C SER A 167 5.27 10.39 -13.38
N LYS A 168 6.56 10.47 -13.72
CA LYS A 168 7.61 9.71 -13.01
C LYS A 168 7.67 10.11 -11.53
N GLU A 169 7.65 11.40 -11.26
CA GLU A 169 7.66 11.93 -9.89
C GLU A 169 6.44 11.46 -9.10
N GLU A 170 5.25 11.51 -9.70
CA GLU A 170 4.00 10.98 -9.13
C GLU A 170 4.11 9.48 -8.80
N LEU A 171 4.62 8.65 -9.73
CA LEU A 171 4.83 7.22 -9.49
C LEU A 171 5.83 6.94 -8.37
N ILE A 172 6.88 7.76 -8.22
CA ILE A 172 7.87 7.61 -7.13
C ILE A 172 7.23 7.96 -5.79
N GLN A 173 6.43 9.02 -5.73
CA GLN A 173 5.70 9.43 -4.53
C GLN A 173 4.68 8.36 -4.12
N ASP A 174 3.92 7.83 -5.08
CA ASP A 174 2.95 6.75 -4.84
C ASP A 174 3.62 5.47 -4.35
N ASN A 175 4.75 5.09 -4.95
CA ASN A 175 5.53 3.93 -4.52
C ASN A 175 6.00 4.08 -3.06
N THR A 176 6.52 5.25 -2.69
CA THR A 176 6.93 5.55 -1.33
C THR A 176 5.76 5.48 -0.35
N ALA A 177 4.60 6.02 -0.74
CA ALA A 177 3.39 5.97 0.07
C ALA A 177 2.84 4.54 0.23
N ILE A 178 2.97 3.69 -0.79
CA ILE A 178 2.64 2.26 -0.72
C ILE A 178 3.55 1.55 0.29
N GLU A 179 4.86 1.79 0.25
CA GLU A 179 5.79 1.14 1.18
C GLU A 179 5.52 1.54 2.64
N GLN A 180 5.19 2.80 2.90
CA GLN A 180 4.76 3.25 4.23
C GLN A 180 3.47 2.55 4.70
N GLU A 181 2.49 2.39 3.80
CA GLU A 181 1.25 1.69 4.12
C GLU A 181 1.47 0.20 4.37
N LYS A 182 2.32 -0.47 3.58
CA LYS A 182 2.73 -1.86 3.86
C LYS A 182 3.35 -1.97 5.24
N SER A 183 4.30 -1.10 5.59
CA SER A 183 4.89 -1.10 6.93
C SER A 183 3.83 -0.93 8.03
N THR A 184 2.83 -0.08 7.80
CA THR A 184 1.73 0.14 8.73
C THR A 184 0.85 -1.11 8.87
N LEU A 185 0.55 -1.81 7.77
CA LEU A 185 -0.18 -3.08 7.77
C LEU A 185 0.59 -4.17 8.50
N TRP A 186 1.90 -4.31 8.25
CA TRP A 186 2.75 -5.27 8.93
C TRP A 186 2.74 -5.05 10.45
N HIS A 187 2.87 -3.80 10.88
CA HIS A 187 2.79 -3.45 12.29
C HIS A 187 1.41 -3.79 12.89
N THR A 188 0.34 -3.42 12.18
CA THR A 188 -1.04 -3.69 12.62
C THR A 188 -1.31 -5.19 12.72
N MET A 189 -0.87 -5.99 11.74
CA MET A 189 -0.99 -7.44 11.76
C MET A 189 -0.21 -8.07 12.91
N GLY A 190 0.99 -7.57 13.20
CA GLY A 190 1.75 -7.97 14.40
C GLY A 190 0.97 -7.70 15.69
N LYS A 191 0.36 -6.52 15.81
CA LYS A 191 -0.49 -6.18 16.96
C LYS A 191 -1.73 -7.06 17.07
N LEU A 192 -2.42 -7.33 15.97
CA LEU A 192 -3.56 -8.26 15.96
C LEU A 192 -3.15 -9.66 16.44
N LYS A 193 -1.98 -10.16 16.03
CA LYS A 193 -1.42 -11.42 16.55
C LYS A 193 -1.13 -11.37 18.04
N GLU A 194 -0.56 -10.27 18.55
CA GLU A 194 -0.38 -10.08 20.00
C GLU A 194 -1.73 -10.17 20.75
N TYR A 195 -2.80 -9.56 20.23
CA TYR A 195 -4.13 -9.63 20.86
C TYR A 195 -4.78 -11.02 20.77
N ILE A 196 -4.61 -11.73 19.66
CA ILE A 196 -5.05 -13.12 19.51
C ILE A 196 -4.36 -13.98 20.57
N TYR A 197 -3.03 -13.85 20.71
CA TYR A 197 -2.26 -14.56 21.72
C TYR A 197 -2.74 -14.22 23.14
N LEU A 198 -2.90 -12.93 23.46
CA LEU A 198 -3.43 -12.48 24.75
C LEU A 198 -4.80 -13.11 25.04
N GLY A 199 -5.73 -13.06 24.09
CA GLY A 199 -7.06 -13.64 24.25
C GLY A 199 -7.03 -15.14 24.51
N GLN A 200 -6.22 -15.90 23.77
CA GLN A 200 -6.04 -17.34 23.98
C GLN A 200 -5.47 -17.66 25.37
N GLN A 201 -4.47 -16.90 25.82
CA GLN A 201 -3.88 -17.07 27.15
C GLN A 201 -4.83 -16.66 28.28
N ILE A 202 -5.61 -15.59 28.09
CA ILE A 202 -6.66 -15.18 29.04
C ILE A 202 -7.72 -16.28 29.15
N ASP A 203 -8.21 -16.80 28.04
CA ASP A 203 -9.18 -17.89 27.99
C ASP A 203 -8.72 -19.10 28.79
N GLN A 204 -7.52 -19.62 28.46
CA GLN A 204 -6.94 -20.78 29.11
C GLN A 204 -6.79 -20.60 30.63
N ARG A 205 -6.30 -19.42 31.06
CA ARG A 205 -6.05 -19.17 32.49
C ARG A 205 -7.33 -18.87 33.27
N LEU A 206 -8.27 -18.13 32.70
CA LEU A 206 -9.57 -17.91 33.34
C LEU A 206 -10.34 -19.22 33.46
N GLU A 207 -10.36 -20.06 32.43
CA GLU A 207 -11.02 -21.37 32.48
C GLU A 207 -10.43 -22.27 33.59
N ALA A 208 -9.11 -22.27 33.75
CA ALA A 208 -8.45 -22.98 34.86
C ALA A 208 -8.86 -22.44 36.25
N ARG A 209 -8.95 -21.11 36.40
CA ARG A 209 -9.30 -20.47 37.68
C ARG A 209 -10.79 -20.52 38.02
N VAL A 210 -11.67 -20.53 37.02
CA VAL A 210 -13.13 -20.59 37.23
C VAL A 210 -13.53 -21.83 38.01
N ASN A 211 -12.88 -22.97 37.74
CA ASN A 211 -13.13 -24.21 38.48
C ASN A 211 -12.78 -24.09 39.98
N GLU A 212 -11.75 -23.33 40.32
CA GLU A 212 -11.36 -23.04 41.71
C GLU A 212 -12.32 -22.04 42.37
N LEU A 213 -12.79 -21.04 41.59
CA LEU A 213 -13.71 -20.00 42.05
C LEU A 213 -15.11 -20.54 42.34
N GLU A 214 -15.57 -21.58 41.65
CA GLU A 214 -16.92 -22.13 41.79
C GLU A 214 -17.23 -22.59 43.22
N ALA A 215 -16.21 -23.05 43.96
CA ALA A 215 -16.34 -23.44 45.36
C ALA A 215 -16.40 -22.24 46.34
N GLN A 216 -15.89 -21.07 45.94
CA GLN A 216 -15.76 -19.88 46.79
C GLN A 216 -16.83 -18.83 46.51
N SER A 217 -17.11 -18.57 45.23
CA SER A 217 -18.11 -17.63 44.76
C SER A 217 -18.76 -18.16 43.46
N PRO A 218 -19.87 -18.90 43.59
CA PRO A 218 -20.60 -19.44 42.44
C PRO A 218 -21.08 -18.36 41.47
N GLU A 219 -21.48 -17.21 41.99
CA GLU A 219 -21.91 -16.06 41.18
C GLU A 219 -20.76 -15.51 40.33
N LYS A 220 -19.58 -15.31 40.93
CA LYS A 220 -18.41 -14.85 40.20
C LYS A 220 -17.96 -15.84 39.13
N ALA A 221 -17.95 -17.14 39.47
CA ALA A 221 -17.65 -18.19 38.51
C ALA A 221 -18.63 -18.16 37.32
N ARG A 222 -19.93 -17.93 37.57
CA ARG A 222 -20.94 -17.75 36.53
C ARG A 222 -20.61 -16.55 35.63
N VAL A 223 -20.36 -15.37 36.20
CA VAL A 223 -20.08 -14.15 35.43
C VAL A 223 -18.81 -14.28 34.59
N VAL A 224 -17.73 -14.81 35.15
CA VAL A 224 -16.49 -15.03 34.40
C VAL A 224 -16.72 -16.02 33.24
N ARG A 225 -17.53 -17.05 33.44
CA ARG A 225 -17.81 -18.06 32.41
C ARG A 225 -18.74 -17.54 31.30
N GLU A 226 -19.84 -16.89 31.68
CA GLU A 226 -20.89 -16.47 30.75
C GLU A 226 -20.56 -15.16 30.05
N GLU A 227 -19.87 -14.23 30.72
CA GLU A 227 -19.55 -12.93 30.14
C GLU A 227 -18.09 -12.92 29.66
N MET A 228 -17.12 -13.12 30.55
CA MET A 228 -15.72 -12.90 30.17
C MET A 228 -15.20 -13.94 29.17
N LEU A 229 -15.30 -15.23 29.48
CA LEU A 229 -14.81 -16.29 28.59
C LEU A 229 -15.53 -16.28 27.23
N PHE A 230 -16.85 -16.08 27.24
CA PHE A 230 -17.62 -15.96 26.01
C PHE A 230 -17.11 -14.81 25.12
N TYR A 231 -16.97 -13.61 25.68
CA TYR A 231 -16.52 -12.46 24.89
C TYR A 231 -15.06 -12.57 24.47
N VAL A 232 -14.17 -13.13 25.30
CA VAL A 232 -12.77 -13.38 24.90
C VAL A 232 -12.71 -14.31 23.68
N ARG A 233 -13.45 -15.43 23.71
CA ARG A 233 -13.50 -16.40 22.60
C ARG A 233 -14.08 -15.78 21.33
N GLN A 234 -15.20 -15.08 21.46
CA GLN A 234 -15.79 -14.33 20.34
C GLN A 234 -14.76 -13.35 19.75
N LYS A 235 -14.06 -12.62 20.62
CA LYS A 235 -13.09 -11.62 20.18
C LYS A 235 -11.92 -12.24 19.44
N VAL A 236 -11.38 -13.34 19.95
CA VAL A 236 -10.31 -14.09 19.28
C VAL A 236 -10.77 -14.56 17.90
N GLN A 237 -11.99 -15.09 17.79
CA GLN A 237 -12.55 -15.52 16.51
C GLN A 237 -12.72 -14.36 15.52
N ASP A 238 -13.20 -13.20 15.97
CA ASP A 238 -13.35 -12.00 15.15
C ASP A 238 -11.99 -11.51 14.64
N LEU A 239 -10.97 -11.46 15.52
CA LEU A 239 -9.61 -11.04 15.16
C LEU A 239 -8.94 -12.02 14.19
N LEU A 240 -9.13 -13.32 14.37
CA LEU A 240 -8.65 -14.34 13.43
C LEU A 240 -9.28 -14.18 12.05
N THR A 241 -10.59 -13.87 12.00
CA THR A 241 -11.33 -13.68 10.75
C THR A 241 -10.82 -12.46 9.97
N GLN A 242 -10.43 -11.40 10.67
CA GLN A 242 -9.89 -10.19 10.04
C GLN A 242 -8.45 -10.34 9.53
N LEU A 243 -7.72 -11.30 10.07
CA LEU A 243 -6.35 -11.58 9.65
C LEU A 243 -6.29 -12.50 8.42
N ALA A 244 -7.38 -13.25 8.14
CA ALA A 244 -7.53 -14.15 7.00
C ALA A 244 -7.82 -13.40 5.70
#